data_AF-A0A448BAB2-F1
#
_entry.id   AF-A0A448BAB2-F1
#
_cell.length_a   1.000
_cell.length_b   1.000
_cell.length_c   1.000
_cell.angle_alpha   90.00
_cell.angle_beta   90.00
_cell.angle_gamma   90.00
#
_symmetry.space_group_name_H-M   'P 1'
#
loop_
_entity.id
_entity.type
_entity.pdbx_description
1 polymer ?
#
loop_
_entity_poly.entity_id
_entity_poly.type
_entity_poly.pdbx_seq_one_letter_code
_entity_poly.pdbx_strand_id
1 'polypeptide(L)'
;MKKIFLMLTIPIYILITSSSGGSTPAWQQENVSFPMMDLEINAAMKEHDRQKEMRQKQTANATVETVNQSQWKDFKDKITKVQDRLRIVSFAVQAIPTGIAMSREITKITDNQTTIINEIITAPYSIITVLPSQVQFVDDLQMVTRLITGIILSYGAINQMEKSERKILLDYALDEVKAISRNSTHMLLKIRDIKAKVLRNKRAFQYYVNRDKQVVESIMNNIKSF
;
A
#
# COMPACT_ATOMS: atom_id res chain seq x y z
N MET A 1 -68.48 -45.71 54.40
CA MET A 1 -67.17 -46.26 54.79
C MET A 1 -66.35 -46.55 53.53
N LYS A 2 -65.61 -45.55 53.00
CA LYS A 2 -65.00 -45.60 51.66
C LYS A 2 -63.62 -44.90 51.63
N LYS A 3 -62.83 -45.05 52.69
CA LYS A 3 -61.52 -44.38 52.85
C LYS A 3 -60.37 -45.28 53.33
N ILE A 4 -60.50 -46.61 53.22
CA ILE A 4 -59.46 -47.55 53.71
C ILE A 4 -58.73 -48.29 52.57
N PHE A 5 -59.18 -48.20 51.32
CA PHE A 5 -58.54 -48.92 50.20
C PHE A 5 -57.50 -48.10 49.41
N LEU A 6 -57.31 -46.81 49.73
CA LEU A 6 -56.42 -45.91 48.97
C LEU A 6 -55.10 -45.58 49.69
N MET A 7 -54.77 -46.25 50.80
CA MET A 7 -53.53 -46.02 51.55
C MET A 7 -52.46 -47.11 51.40
N LEU A 8 -52.74 -48.19 50.65
CA LEU A 8 -51.83 -49.32 50.52
C LEU A 8 -51.11 -49.41 49.16
N THR A 9 -51.35 -48.48 48.25
CA THR A 9 -50.70 -48.47 46.91
C THR A 9 -49.49 -47.54 46.82
N ILE A 10 -49.19 -46.74 47.85
CA ILE A 10 -48.06 -45.80 47.87
C ILE A 10 -46.70 -46.44 48.24
N PRO A 11 -46.58 -47.48 49.09
CA PRO A 11 -45.24 -47.98 49.45
C PRO A 11 -44.62 -48.93 48.41
N ILE A 12 -45.41 -49.45 47.45
CA ILE A 12 -44.91 -50.39 46.43
C ILE A 12 -44.20 -49.67 45.28
N TYR A 13 -44.54 -48.41 44.98
CA TYR A 13 -43.90 -47.66 43.91
C TYR A 13 -42.52 -47.09 44.29
N ILE A 14 -42.23 -46.97 45.59
CA ILE A 14 -40.97 -46.42 46.09
C ILE A 14 -39.85 -47.49 46.14
N LEU A 15 -40.22 -48.78 46.14
CA LEU A 15 -39.26 -49.89 46.22
C LEU A 15 -38.75 -50.40 44.85
N ILE A 16 -39.25 -49.87 43.73
CA ILE A 16 -38.83 -50.29 42.37
C ILE A 16 -37.88 -49.27 41.73
N THR A 17 -37.68 -48.08 42.32
CA THR A 17 -36.68 -47.12 41.84
C THR A 17 -35.33 -47.21 42.57
N SER A 18 -35.18 -48.11 43.55
CA SER A 18 -33.90 -48.39 44.22
C SER A 18 -33.05 -49.45 43.50
N SER A 19 -32.85 -49.27 42.19
CA SER A 19 -31.94 -50.08 41.40
C SER A 19 -31.28 -49.23 40.31
N SER A 20 -30.28 -48.45 40.69
CA SER A 20 -29.21 -48.10 39.75
C SER A 20 -27.94 -47.73 40.50
N GLY A 21 -26.93 -48.58 40.31
CA GLY A 21 -25.53 -48.19 40.13
C GLY A 21 -24.84 -47.45 41.28
N GLY A 22 -23.89 -48.13 41.91
CA GLY A 22 -22.92 -47.49 42.79
C GLY A 22 -22.34 -46.22 42.18
N SER A 23 -22.31 -45.18 42.99
CA SER A 23 -21.66 -43.91 42.69
C SER A 23 -20.17 -44.17 42.42
N THR A 24 -19.81 -44.24 41.14
CA THR A 24 -18.42 -43.97 40.75
C THR A 24 -18.15 -42.49 41.03
N PRO A 25 -17.06 -42.16 41.73
CA PRO A 25 -16.74 -40.76 42.02
C PRO A 25 -16.52 -39.96 40.73
N ALA A 26 -16.89 -38.69 40.73
CA ALA A 26 -17.01 -37.84 39.53
C ALA A 26 -15.74 -37.76 38.63
N TRP A 27 -14.56 -38.09 39.17
CA TRP A 27 -13.30 -38.16 38.42
C TRP A 27 -13.21 -39.35 37.45
N GLN A 28 -14.17 -40.28 37.49
CA GLN A 28 -14.20 -41.47 36.62
C GLN A 28 -15.13 -41.31 35.42
N GLN A 29 -15.95 -40.25 35.38
CA GLN A 29 -16.80 -39.87 34.24
C GLN A 29 -16.21 -38.78 33.35
N GLU A 30 -15.11 -38.16 33.77
CA GLU A 30 -14.39 -37.19 32.96
C GLU A 30 -13.32 -37.93 32.15
N ASN A 31 -13.60 -38.10 30.86
CA ASN A 31 -12.80 -38.88 29.92
C ASN A 31 -11.49 -38.15 29.52
N VAL A 32 -10.77 -37.57 30.49
CA VAL A 32 -9.52 -36.85 30.28
C VAL A 32 -8.37 -37.74 30.73
N SER A 33 -7.73 -38.41 29.77
CA SER A 33 -6.51 -39.14 30.09
C SER A 33 -5.38 -38.14 30.37
N PHE A 34 -4.60 -38.36 31.43
CA PHE A 34 -3.42 -37.51 31.73
C PHE A 34 -2.50 -37.29 30.52
N PRO A 35 -2.25 -38.29 29.65
CA PRO A 35 -1.49 -38.08 28.41
C PRO A 35 -2.19 -37.15 27.41
N MET A 36 -3.53 -37.21 27.29
CA MET A 36 -4.28 -36.30 26.42
C MET A 36 -4.21 -34.86 26.95
N MET A 37 -4.32 -34.68 28.27
CA MET A 37 -4.22 -33.37 28.90
C MET A 37 -2.83 -32.74 28.70
N ASP A 38 -1.76 -33.53 28.82
CA ASP A 38 -0.41 -33.07 28.50
C ASP A 38 -0.25 -32.69 27.01
N LEU A 39 -0.90 -33.44 26.10
CA LEU A 39 -0.88 -33.16 24.67
C LEU A 39 -1.62 -31.84 24.33
N GLU A 40 -2.78 -31.63 24.94
CA GLU A 40 -3.57 -30.39 24.81
C GLU A 40 -2.85 -29.18 25.44
N ILE A 41 -2.20 -29.36 26.60
CA ILE A 41 -1.37 -28.32 27.23
C ILE A 41 -0.20 -27.95 26.29
N ASN A 42 0.50 -28.93 25.75
CA ASN A 42 1.59 -28.68 24.79
C ASN A 42 1.10 -27.99 23.50
N ALA A 43 -0.07 -28.39 22.99
CA ALA A 43 -0.69 -27.74 21.85
C ALA A 43 -1.08 -26.28 22.16
N ALA A 44 -1.65 -26.03 23.34
CA ALA A 44 -2.01 -24.70 23.81
C ALA A 44 -0.79 -23.80 24.02
N MET A 45 0.32 -24.32 24.57
CA MET A 45 1.58 -23.57 24.69
C MET A 45 2.12 -23.18 23.31
N LYS A 46 2.12 -24.12 22.36
CA LYS A 46 2.58 -23.86 20.98
C LYS A 46 1.69 -22.86 20.25
N GLU A 47 0.38 -22.91 20.47
CA GLU A 47 -0.58 -21.95 19.92
C GLU A 47 -0.39 -20.56 20.53
N HIS A 48 -0.12 -20.46 21.84
CA HIS A 48 0.22 -19.20 22.49
C HIS A 48 1.49 -18.56 21.87
N ASP A 49 2.54 -19.35 21.63
CA ASP A 49 3.75 -18.85 20.98
C ASP A 49 3.48 -18.39 19.54
N ARG A 50 2.64 -19.11 18.78
CA ARG A 50 2.17 -18.68 17.46
C ARG A 50 1.39 -17.37 17.51
N GLN A 51 0.50 -17.21 18.49
CA GLN A 51 -0.25 -15.96 18.67
C GLN A 51 0.68 -14.80 19.02
N LYS A 52 1.71 -15.03 19.84
CA LYS A 52 2.72 -14.03 20.15
C LYS A 52 3.49 -13.58 18.91
N GLU A 53 3.95 -14.54 18.09
CA GLU A 53 4.63 -14.24 16.82
C GLU A 53 3.69 -13.53 15.83
N MET A 54 2.44 -13.95 15.74
CA MET A 54 1.43 -13.34 14.87
C MET A 54 1.16 -11.89 15.28
N ARG A 55 1.03 -11.61 16.58
CA ARG A 55 0.87 -10.23 17.09
C ARG A 55 2.06 -9.37 16.74
N GLN A 56 3.29 -9.86 16.91
CA GLN A 56 4.50 -9.12 16.52
C GLN A 56 4.50 -8.79 15.02
N LYS A 57 4.16 -9.76 14.16
CA LYS A 57 4.03 -9.56 12.71
C LYS A 57 2.92 -8.56 12.36
N GLN A 58 1.78 -8.62 13.04
CA GLN A 58 0.68 -7.68 12.86
C GLN A 58 1.09 -6.26 13.25
N THR A 59 1.74 -6.08 14.40
CA THR A 59 2.26 -4.77 14.83
C THR A 59 3.27 -4.22 13.83
N ALA A 60 4.20 -5.05 13.34
CA ALA A 60 5.16 -4.64 12.32
C ALA A 60 4.46 -4.24 11.01
N ASN A 61 3.50 -5.04 10.53
CA ASN A 61 2.74 -4.75 9.32
C ASN A 61 1.90 -3.46 9.46
N ALA A 62 1.22 -3.25 10.57
CA ALA A 62 0.45 -2.04 10.84
C ALA A 62 1.34 -0.78 10.87
N THR A 63 2.55 -0.92 11.44
CA THR A 63 3.54 0.17 11.44
C THR A 63 3.98 0.51 10.00
N VAL A 64 4.31 -0.51 9.20
CA VAL A 64 4.71 -0.34 7.79
C VAL A 64 3.57 0.26 6.97
N GLU A 65 2.33 -0.18 7.19
CA GLU A 65 1.15 0.35 6.51
C GLU A 65 0.94 1.83 6.82
N THR A 66 1.05 2.22 8.09
CA THR A 66 0.94 3.62 8.52
C THR A 66 2.00 4.50 7.84
N VAL A 67 3.24 4.03 7.77
CA VAL A 67 4.32 4.74 7.06
C VAL A 67 4.03 4.86 5.57
N ASN A 68 3.58 3.79 4.93
CA ASN A 68 3.22 3.79 3.51
C ASN A 68 2.06 4.76 3.21
N GLN A 69 1.04 4.80 4.08
CA GLN A 69 -0.07 5.75 3.97
C GLN A 69 0.40 7.20 4.11
N SER A 70 1.31 7.47 5.07
CA SER A 70 1.90 8.80 5.23
C SER A 70 2.68 9.22 3.97
N GLN A 71 3.55 8.36 3.46
CA GLN A 71 4.32 8.65 2.24
C GLN A 71 3.42 8.88 1.02
N TRP A 72 2.32 8.14 0.91
CA TRP A 72 1.34 8.34 -0.16
C TRP A 72 0.63 9.69 -0.05
N LYS A 73 0.23 10.07 1.16
CA LYS A 73 -0.36 11.38 1.42
C LYS A 73 0.61 12.50 1.07
N ASP A 74 1.85 12.40 1.56
CA ASP A 74 2.91 13.38 1.28
C ASP A 74 3.16 13.51 -0.22
N PHE A 75 3.22 12.38 -0.93
CA PHE A 75 3.37 12.35 -2.38
C PHE A 75 2.22 13.08 -3.08
N LYS A 76 0.97 12.76 -2.72
CA LYS A 76 -0.23 13.41 -3.28
C LYS A 76 -0.21 14.92 -3.04
N ASP A 77 0.11 15.35 -1.82
CA ASP A 77 0.19 16.77 -1.46
C ASP A 77 1.26 17.51 -2.29
N LYS A 78 2.40 16.87 -2.57
CA LYS A 78 3.45 17.42 -3.43
C LYS A 78 2.98 17.54 -4.88
N ILE A 79 2.28 16.55 -5.42
CA ILE A 79 1.73 16.60 -6.78
C ILE A 79 0.66 17.69 -6.91
N THR A 80 -0.24 17.82 -5.94
CA THR A 80 -1.25 18.89 -5.97
C THR A 80 -0.58 20.27 -5.98
N LYS A 81 0.45 20.49 -5.16
CA LYS A 81 1.24 21.73 -5.18
C LYS A 81 1.89 22.00 -6.54
N VAL A 82 2.37 20.96 -7.23
CA VAL A 82 2.90 21.07 -8.60
C VAL A 82 1.82 21.54 -9.56
N GLN A 83 0.66 20.88 -9.55
CA GLN A 83 -0.45 21.20 -10.45
C GLN A 83 -0.96 22.63 -10.23
N ASP A 84 -1.10 23.06 -8.99
CA ASP A 84 -1.57 24.41 -8.65
C ASP A 84 -0.61 25.49 -9.18
N ARG A 85 0.71 25.28 -9.02
CA ARG A 85 1.73 26.20 -9.54
C ARG A 85 1.73 26.24 -11.06
N LEU A 86 1.70 25.08 -11.72
CA LEU A 86 1.65 25.01 -13.19
C LEU A 86 0.40 25.68 -13.75
N ARG A 87 -0.74 25.58 -13.08
CA ARG A 87 -1.98 26.27 -13.48
C ARG A 87 -1.80 27.79 -13.46
N ILE A 88 -1.23 28.34 -12.38
CA ILE A 88 -0.96 29.78 -12.27
C ILE A 88 -0.01 30.24 -13.39
N VAL A 89 1.09 29.49 -13.60
CA VAL A 89 2.08 29.80 -14.64
C VAL A 89 1.45 29.71 -16.04
N SER A 90 0.70 28.65 -16.33
CA SER A 90 0.07 28.41 -17.64
C SER A 90 -0.85 29.56 -18.06
N PHE A 91 -1.66 30.07 -17.14
CA PHE A 91 -2.52 31.22 -17.39
C PHE A 91 -1.70 32.47 -17.67
N ALA A 92 -0.69 32.72 -16.85
CA ALA A 92 0.03 33.97 -16.83
C ALA A 92 1.01 34.10 -18.03
N VAL A 93 1.57 32.99 -18.50
CA VAL A 93 2.52 32.92 -19.62
C VAL A 93 1.88 33.26 -20.98
N GLN A 94 0.55 33.16 -21.12
CA GLN A 94 -0.16 33.47 -22.37
C GLN A 94 0.02 34.93 -22.83
N ALA A 95 0.37 35.84 -21.91
CA ALA A 95 0.56 37.26 -22.19
C ALA A 95 1.95 37.60 -22.78
N ILE A 96 2.89 36.64 -22.83
CA ILE A 96 4.27 36.86 -23.24
C ILE A 96 4.50 36.28 -24.66
N PRO A 97 5.29 36.93 -25.54
CA PRO A 97 5.59 36.41 -26.87
C PRO A 97 6.21 35.00 -26.90
N THR A 98 7.05 34.64 -25.92
CA THR A 98 7.60 33.28 -25.75
C THR A 98 6.64 32.31 -25.07
N GLY A 99 5.43 32.76 -24.77
CA GLY A 99 4.45 32.03 -23.98
C GLY A 99 3.92 30.77 -24.63
N ILE A 100 3.82 30.73 -25.96
CA ILE A 100 3.39 29.53 -26.70
C ILE A 100 4.38 28.38 -26.47
N ALA A 101 5.69 28.65 -26.52
CA ALA A 101 6.71 27.64 -26.32
C ALA A 101 6.73 27.14 -24.87
N MET A 102 6.64 28.07 -23.90
CA MET A 102 6.56 27.74 -22.48
C MET A 102 5.29 26.94 -22.15
N SER A 103 4.14 27.31 -22.72
CA SER A 103 2.87 26.62 -22.52
C SER A 103 2.94 25.15 -22.95
N ARG A 104 3.56 24.86 -24.10
CA ARG A 104 3.78 23.47 -24.55
C ARG A 104 4.60 22.66 -23.55
N GLU A 105 5.65 23.24 -22.97
CA GLU A 105 6.46 22.56 -21.96
C GLU A 105 5.69 22.38 -20.64
N ILE A 106 4.89 23.36 -20.22
CA ILE A 106 4.01 23.26 -19.05
C ILE A 106 2.96 22.15 -19.22
N THR A 107 2.37 22.02 -20.42
CA THR A 107 1.45 20.93 -20.74
C THR A 107 2.16 19.58 -20.64
N LYS A 108 3.34 19.42 -21.24
CA LYS A 108 4.14 18.18 -21.10
C LYS A 108 4.43 17.85 -19.64
N ILE A 109 4.78 18.85 -18.83
CA ILE A 109 5.00 18.64 -17.39
C ILE A 109 3.72 18.11 -16.76
N THR A 110 2.57 18.74 -17.01
CA THR A 110 1.26 18.36 -16.46
C THR A 110 0.86 16.93 -16.86
N ASP A 111 1.05 16.57 -18.12
CA ASP A 111 0.76 15.22 -18.65
C ASP A 111 1.67 14.16 -18.02
N ASN A 112 2.97 14.48 -17.88
CA ASN A 112 3.92 13.62 -17.20
C ASN A 112 3.52 13.42 -15.73
N GLN A 113 3.16 14.48 -14.99
CA GLN A 113 2.72 14.36 -13.60
C GLN A 113 1.46 13.49 -13.45
N THR A 114 0.50 13.63 -14.37
CA THR A 114 -0.70 12.79 -14.41
C THR A 114 -0.33 11.31 -14.66
N THR A 115 0.59 11.07 -15.59
CA THR A 115 1.08 9.72 -15.89
C THR A 115 1.83 9.13 -14.70
N ILE A 116 2.64 9.93 -14.00
CA ILE A 116 3.39 9.55 -12.80
C ILE A 116 2.43 9.07 -11.71
N ILE A 117 1.33 9.80 -11.45
CA ILE A 117 0.29 9.37 -10.50
C ILE A 117 -0.28 8.01 -10.91
N ASN A 118 -0.66 7.86 -12.18
CA ASN A 118 -1.26 6.61 -12.69
C ASN A 118 -0.30 5.42 -12.57
N GLU A 119 0.98 5.61 -12.88
CA GLU A 119 1.99 4.57 -12.77
C GLU A 119 2.20 4.18 -11.29
N ILE A 120 2.23 5.14 -10.37
CA ILE A 120 2.42 4.88 -8.95
C ILE A 120 1.21 4.17 -8.33
N ILE A 121 -0.03 4.50 -8.75
CA ILE A 121 -1.23 3.75 -8.32
C ILE A 121 -1.06 2.25 -8.61
N THR A 122 -0.48 1.91 -9.77
CA THR A 122 -0.23 0.51 -10.14
C THR A 122 1.03 -0.10 -9.48
N ALA A 123 1.91 0.72 -8.93
CA ALA A 123 3.18 0.31 -8.33
C ALA A 123 3.53 1.13 -7.06
N PRO A 124 2.78 0.98 -5.95
CA PRO A 124 2.96 1.83 -4.76
C PRO A 124 4.36 1.75 -4.12
N TYR A 125 5.04 0.60 -4.25
CA TYR A 125 6.42 0.42 -3.77
C TYR A 125 7.43 1.39 -4.40
N SER A 126 7.12 1.98 -5.57
CA SER A 126 7.99 2.96 -6.23
C SER A 126 8.02 4.32 -5.53
N ILE A 127 7.04 4.62 -4.66
CA ILE A 127 6.92 5.91 -3.95
C ILE A 127 8.20 6.22 -3.16
N ILE A 128 8.74 5.25 -2.41
CA ILE A 128 9.93 5.44 -1.57
C ILE A 128 11.12 5.95 -2.38
N THR A 129 11.25 5.48 -3.63
CA THR A 129 12.38 5.86 -4.50
C THR A 129 12.15 7.21 -5.21
N VAL A 130 10.89 7.57 -5.43
CA VAL A 130 10.51 8.72 -6.27
C VAL A 130 10.20 9.95 -5.42
N LEU A 131 9.75 9.77 -4.18
CA LEU A 131 9.39 10.86 -3.27
C LEU A 131 10.53 11.90 -3.10
N PRO A 132 11.81 11.52 -2.93
CA PRO A 132 12.90 12.51 -2.88
C PRO A 132 13.04 13.32 -4.18
N SER A 133 12.88 12.67 -5.34
CA SER A 133 12.91 13.36 -6.64
C SER A 133 11.71 14.31 -6.79
N GLN A 134 10.55 13.94 -6.27
CA GLN A 134 9.36 14.79 -6.27
C GLN A 134 9.52 16.03 -5.37
N VAL A 135 10.24 15.90 -4.25
CA VAL A 135 10.55 17.06 -3.37
C VAL A 135 11.42 18.06 -4.11
N GLN A 136 12.53 17.61 -4.71
CA GLN A 136 13.40 18.47 -5.52
C GLN A 136 12.63 19.12 -6.68
N PHE A 137 11.78 18.35 -7.35
CA PHE A 137 10.95 18.85 -8.44
C PHE A 137 10.02 19.99 -8.00
N VAL A 138 9.43 19.92 -6.80
CA VAL A 138 8.60 21.00 -6.24
C VAL A 138 9.42 22.26 -6.00
N ASP A 139 10.65 22.13 -5.49
CA ASP A 139 11.53 23.25 -5.20
C ASP A 139 12.00 23.94 -6.49
N ASP A 140 12.42 23.17 -7.49
CA ASP A 140 12.82 23.67 -8.80
C ASP A 140 11.64 24.39 -9.48
N LEU A 141 10.46 23.75 -9.49
CA LEU A 141 9.25 24.35 -10.05
C LEU A 141 8.85 25.64 -9.31
N GLN A 142 9.05 25.71 -7.99
CA GLN A 142 8.79 26.91 -7.22
C GLN A 142 9.72 28.06 -7.63
N MET A 143 10.99 27.78 -7.90
CA MET A 143 11.95 28.79 -8.40
C MET A 143 11.53 29.29 -9.79
N VAL A 144 11.24 28.38 -10.71
CA VAL A 144 10.79 28.72 -12.08
C VAL A 144 9.46 29.47 -12.07
N THR A 145 8.53 29.08 -11.20
CA THR A 145 7.25 29.78 -11.02
C THR A 145 7.49 31.22 -10.58
N ARG A 146 8.37 31.45 -9.60
CA ARG A 146 8.71 32.80 -9.13
C ARG A 146 9.35 33.64 -10.22
N LEU A 147 10.26 33.07 -11.00
CA LEU A 147 10.88 33.75 -12.14
C LEU A 147 9.81 34.21 -13.14
N ILE A 148 8.94 33.30 -13.56
CA ILE A 148 7.90 33.60 -14.56
C ILE A 148 6.91 34.62 -14.01
N THR A 149 6.47 34.47 -12.75
CA THR A 149 5.61 35.47 -12.10
C THR A 149 6.30 36.83 -12.05
N GLY A 150 7.59 36.89 -11.73
CA GLY A 150 8.37 38.14 -11.74
C GLY A 150 8.44 38.79 -13.12
N ILE A 151 8.64 38.00 -14.17
CA ILE A 151 8.61 38.47 -15.57
C ILE A 151 7.25 39.09 -15.91
N ILE A 152 6.17 38.46 -15.46
CA ILE A 152 4.80 38.90 -15.78
C ILE A 152 4.44 40.17 -15.02
N LEU A 153 4.73 40.22 -13.72
CA LEU A 153 4.52 41.44 -12.91
C LEU A 153 5.36 42.61 -13.42
N SER A 154 6.54 42.32 -13.98
CA SER A 154 7.45 43.32 -14.54
C SER A 154 7.25 43.54 -16.05
N TYR A 155 6.14 43.09 -16.64
CA TYR A 155 5.93 43.15 -18.10
C TYR A 155 6.13 44.56 -18.67
N GLY A 156 5.64 45.59 -17.97
CA GLY A 156 5.81 46.99 -18.36
C GLY A 156 7.28 47.45 -18.41
N ALA A 157 8.11 46.98 -17.47
CA ALA A 157 9.54 47.25 -17.44
C ALA A 157 10.29 46.42 -18.49
N ILE A 158 9.91 45.14 -18.66
CA ILE A 158 10.52 44.23 -19.65
C ILE A 158 10.26 44.70 -21.07
N ASN A 159 9.09 45.28 -21.34
CA ASN A 159 8.78 45.87 -22.63
C ASN A 159 9.60 47.14 -22.92
N GLN A 160 10.16 47.79 -21.90
CA GLN A 160 11.06 48.95 -22.04
C GLN A 160 12.54 48.55 -22.18
N MET A 161 12.91 47.31 -21.86
CA MET A 161 14.27 46.79 -22.07
C MET A 161 14.64 46.74 -23.56
N GLU A 162 15.94 46.74 -23.86
CA GLU A 162 16.43 46.52 -25.21
C GLU A 162 15.95 45.14 -25.73
N LYS A 163 15.71 45.03 -27.03
CA LYS A 163 15.22 43.80 -27.66
C LYS A 163 16.16 42.60 -27.41
N SER A 164 17.47 42.84 -27.39
CA SER A 164 18.51 41.84 -27.13
C SER A 164 18.42 41.32 -25.69
N GLU A 165 18.40 42.21 -24.70
CA GLU A 165 18.30 41.87 -23.26
C GLU A 165 16.99 41.15 -22.92
N ARG A 166 15.87 41.65 -23.46
CA ARG A 166 14.56 41.01 -23.30
C ARG A 166 14.59 39.58 -23.84
N LYS A 167 15.20 39.37 -25.00
CA LYS A 167 15.32 38.04 -25.60
C LYS A 167 16.13 37.11 -24.70
N ILE A 168 17.27 37.56 -24.16
CA ILE A 168 18.10 36.78 -23.24
C ILE A 168 17.28 36.34 -22.01
N LEU A 169 16.53 37.27 -21.39
CA LEU A 169 15.70 36.96 -20.22
C LEU A 169 14.61 35.93 -20.53
N LEU A 170 13.90 36.11 -21.65
CA LEU A 170 12.80 35.23 -22.04
C LEU A 170 13.29 33.84 -22.50
N ASP A 171 14.45 33.78 -23.16
CA ASP A 171 15.09 32.53 -23.56
C ASP A 171 15.59 31.76 -22.31
N TYR A 172 16.19 32.47 -21.34
CA TYR A 172 16.58 31.87 -20.05
C TYR A 172 15.37 31.27 -19.33
N ALA A 173 14.27 32.02 -19.20
CA ALA A 173 13.06 31.52 -18.58
C ALA A 173 12.47 30.31 -19.33
N LEU A 174 12.55 30.29 -20.67
CA LEU A 174 12.10 29.16 -21.47
C LEU A 174 12.96 27.92 -21.21
N ASP A 175 14.28 28.10 -21.11
CA ASP A 175 15.20 27.00 -20.84
C ASP A 175 15.05 26.42 -19.43
N GLU A 176 14.74 27.25 -18.45
CA GLU A 176 14.35 26.80 -17.10
C GLU A 176 13.09 25.92 -17.14
N VAL A 177 12.04 26.33 -17.87
CA VAL A 177 10.83 25.51 -18.04
C VAL A 177 11.14 24.19 -18.78
N LYS A 178 12.01 24.21 -19.80
CA LYS A 178 12.45 22.99 -20.49
C LYS A 178 13.24 22.08 -19.56
N ALA A 179 14.06 22.61 -18.65
CA ALA A 179 14.79 21.82 -17.67
C ALA A 179 13.82 21.07 -16.75
N ILE A 180 12.77 21.74 -16.25
CA ILE A 180 11.69 21.09 -15.47
C ILE A 180 10.98 20.01 -16.29
N SER A 181 10.67 20.28 -17.56
CA SER A 181 10.04 19.32 -18.47
C SER A 181 10.89 18.05 -18.68
N ARG A 182 12.20 18.21 -18.86
CA ARG A 182 13.17 17.11 -18.94
C ARG A 182 13.24 16.33 -17.63
N ASN A 183 13.30 17.01 -16.49
CA ASN A 183 13.32 16.37 -15.17
C ASN A 183 12.04 15.56 -14.91
N SER A 184 10.88 16.10 -15.28
CA SER A 184 9.59 15.40 -15.21
C SER A 184 9.58 14.13 -16.05
N THR A 185 10.12 14.20 -17.27
CA THR A 185 10.24 13.04 -18.17
C THR A 185 11.19 11.99 -17.60
N HIS A 186 12.34 12.41 -17.06
CA HIS A 186 13.31 11.51 -16.45
C HIS A 186 12.72 10.78 -15.22
N MET A 187 11.94 11.48 -14.41
CA MET A 187 11.22 10.90 -13.27
C MET A 187 10.23 9.83 -13.71
N LEU A 188 9.44 10.09 -14.76
CA LEU A 188 8.52 9.10 -15.34
C LEU A 188 9.26 7.84 -15.82
N LEU A 189 10.41 8.00 -16.49
CA LEU A 189 11.21 6.87 -16.94
C LEU A 189 11.76 6.04 -15.77
N LYS A 190 12.21 6.68 -14.68
CA LYS A 190 12.63 5.97 -13.47
C LYS A 190 11.51 5.12 -12.88
N ILE A 191 10.30 5.66 -12.78
CA ILE A 191 9.14 4.91 -12.25
C ILE A 191 8.86 3.68 -13.12
N ARG A 192 8.85 3.85 -14.44
CA ARG A 192 8.63 2.75 -15.38
C ARG A 192 9.71 1.68 -15.29
N ASP A 193 10.98 2.06 -15.14
CA ASP A 193 12.07 1.10 -14.95
C ASP A 193 11.94 0.33 -13.62
N ILE A 194 11.62 1.02 -12.52
CA ILE A 194 11.37 0.37 -11.23
C ILE A 194 10.22 -0.64 -11.33
N LYS A 195 9.10 -0.23 -11.94
CA LYS A 195 7.95 -1.11 -12.19
C LYS A 195 8.34 -2.32 -13.04
N ALA A 196 9.10 -2.12 -14.11
CA ALA A 196 9.58 -3.20 -14.97
C ALA A 196 10.50 -4.17 -14.21
N LYS A 197 11.40 -3.67 -13.37
CA LYS A 197 12.28 -4.49 -12.51
C LYS A 197 11.47 -5.36 -11.56
N VAL A 198 10.47 -4.81 -10.89
CA VAL A 198 9.62 -5.58 -9.96
C VAL A 198 8.79 -6.63 -10.70
N LEU A 199 8.22 -6.29 -11.86
CA LEU A 199 7.48 -7.26 -12.68
C LEU A 199 8.39 -8.40 -13.17
N ARG A 200 9.65 -8.10 -13.54
CA ARG A 200 10.64 -9.14 -13.89
C ARG A 200 10.93 -10.07 -12.72
N ASN A 201 11.16 -9.52 -11.52
CA ASN A 201 11.42 -10.32 -10.33
C ASN A 201 10.24 -11.21 -9.96
N LYS A 202 9.01 -10.68 -10.05
CA LYS A 202 7.79 -11.46 -9.82
C LYS A 202 7.67 -12.64 -10.79
N ARG A 203 7.93 -12.41 -12.09
CA ARG A 203 7.91 -13.46 -13.12
C ARG A 203 8.97 -14.52 -12.88
N ALA A 204 10.19 -14.12 -12.49
CA ALA A 204 11.26 -15.05 -12.15
C ALA A 204 10.87 -15.94 -10.96
N PHE A 205 10.33 -15.36 -9.89
CA PHE A 205 9.84 -16.11 -8.74
C PHE A 205 8.73 -17.10 -9.12
N GLN A 206 7.75 -16.67 -9.91
CA GLN A 206 6.68 -17.55 -10.41
C GLN A 206 7.22 -18.71 -11.24
N TYR A 207 8.24 -18.47 -12.07
CA TYR A 207 8.89 -19.53 -12.84
C TYR A 207 9.51 -20.61 -11.92
N TYR A 208 10.23 -20.21 -10.87
CA TYR A 208 10.80 -21.16 -9.91
C TYR A 208 9.72 -21.95 -9.17
N VAL A 209 8.68 -21.28 -8.67
CA VAL A 209 7.56 -21.95 -7.96
C VAL A 209 6.83 -22.94 -8.88
N ASN A 210 6.55 -22.56 -10.13
CA ASN A 210 5.90 -23.45 -11.08
C ASN A 210 6.78 -24.65 -11.43
N ARG A 211 8.09 -24.45 -11.55
CA ARG A 211 9.03 -25.55 -11.79
C ARG A 211 9.11 -26.51 -10.62
N ASP A 212 9.16 -25.99 -9.39
CA ASP A 212 9.14 -26.82 -8.19
C ASP A 212 7.83 -27.62 -8.09
N LYS A 213 6.70 -27.00 -8.42
CA LYS A 213 5.41 -27.71 -8.47
C LYS A 213 5.44 -28.87 -9.47
N GLN A 214 5.98 -28.66 -10.67
CA GLN A 214 6.14 -29.71 -11.68
C GLN A 214 7.05 -30.84 -11.21
N VAL A 215 8.15 -30.52 -10.52
CA VAL A 215 9.06 -31.52 -9.95
C VAL A 215 8.35 -32.35 -8.87
N VAL A 216 7.62 -31.69 -7.96
CA VAL A 216 6.84 -32.38 -6.91
C VAL A 216 5.75 -33.26 -7.52
N GLU A 217 5.01 -32.77 -8.52
CA GLU A 217 4.00 -33.56 -9.23
C GLU A 217 4.62 -34.79 -9.91
N SER A 218 5.80 -34.64 -10.52
CA SER A 218 6.54 -35.75 -11.14
C SER A 218 6.95 -36.80 -10.11
N ILE A 219 7.45 -36.37 -8.94
CA ILE A 219 7.78 -37.28 -7.83
C ILE A 219 6.52 -38.00 -7.32
N MET A 220 5.41 -37.28 -7.13
CA MET A 220 4.15 -37.85 -6.66
C MET A 220 3.59 -38.90 -7.61
N ASN A 221 3.66 -38.64 -8.92
CA ASN A 221 3.21 -39.56 -9.94
C ASN A 221 4.09 -40.81 -10.03
N ASN A 222 5.40 -40.66 -9.86
CA ASN A 222 6.32 -41.80 -9.80
C ASN A 222 6.09 -42.65 -8.55
N ILE A 223 5.78 -42.06 -7.39
CA ILE A 223 5.47 -42.82 -6.16
C ILE A 223 4.14 -43.58 -6.27
N LYS A 224 3.13 -43.01 -6.93
CA LYS A 224 1.83 -43.69 -7.17
C LYS A 224 1.90 -44.85 -8.16
N SER A 225 3.00 -44.97 -8.90
CA SER A 225 3.24 -46.04 -9.87
C SER A 225 3.94 -47.27 -9.27
N PHE A 226 4.38 -47.20 -8.00
CA PHE A 226 4.87 -48.33 -7.21
C PHE A 226 3.76 -48.88 -6.32
#